data_AF-A0A068SC29-F1
#
_entry.id   AF-A0A068SC29-F1
#
_cell.length_a   1.000
_cell.length_b   1.000
_cell.length_c   1.000
_cell.angle_alpha   90.00
_cell.angle_beta   90.00
_cell.angle_gamma   90.00
#
_symmetry.space_group_name_H-M   'P 1'
#
loop_
_entity.id
_entity.type
_entity.pdbx_description
1 polymer ?
#
loop_
_entity_poly.entity_id
_entity_poly.type
_entity_poly.pdbx_seq_one_letter_code
_entity_poly.pdbx_strand_id
1 'polypeptide(L)'
;MAFKNKYIGKHARTFNAEDFQRVFVKFLVTSKLPFTTCKNAALQELLELTRVAPTSSDVKLPSTSTCTRKIEAKYEKARDQLKVLLQKVPAVSCTLDGWTSPFNQAFLAVTVHWIDQHTWELKELLSKIHRR
;
A
#
# COMPACT_ATOMS: atom_id res chain seq x y z
N MET A 1 34.71 -46.30 20.30
CA MET A 1 33.71 -45.24 20.54
C MET A 1 34.32 -43.89 20.22
N ALA A 2 33.91 -43.27 19.11
CA ALA A 2 34.08 -41.83 18.86
C ALA A 2 33.16 -41.46 17.69
N PHE A 3 31.93 -41.04 18.00
CA PHE A 3 31.01 -40.50 17.01
C PHE A 3 31.54 -39.14 16.55
N LYS A 4 32.03 -39.06 15.30
CA LYS A 4 32.33 -37.78 14.66
C LYS A 4 31.03 -37.00 14.50
N ASN A 5 30.85 -35.99 15.34
CA ASN A 5 29.73 -35.06 15.27
C ASN A 5 29.84 -34.27 13.95
N LYS A 6 29.03 -34.66 12.96
CA LYS A 6 28.92 -33.97 11.68
C LYS A 6 28.14 -32.69 11.95
N TYR A 7 28.84 -31.58 12.12
CA TYR A 7 28.25 -30.25 12.16
C TYR A 7 27.36 -30.08 10.93
N ILE A 8 26.04 -30.13 11.13
CA ILE A 8 25.05 -29.79 10.12
C ILE A 8 25.12 -28.27 9.98
N GLY A 9 25.97 -27.78 9.08
CA GLY A 9 25.93 -26.40 8.67
C GLY A 9 24.51 -26.07 8.20
N LYS A 10 23.92 -25.01 8.76
CA LYS A 10 22.70 -24.40 8.18
C LYS A 10 23.02 -24.10 6.72
N HIS A 11 22.50 -24.89 5.79
CA HIS A 11 22.62 -24.59 4.37
C HIS A 11 21.97 -23.23 4.13
N ALA A 12 22.79 -22.21 3.87
CA ALA A 12 22.32 -20.90 3.45
C ALA A 12 21.55 -21.10 2.15
N ARG A 13 20.23 -20.88 2.19
CA ARG A 13 19.39 -20.94 1.00
C ARG A 13 19.90 -19.87 0.02
N THR A 14 20.45 -20.30 -1.10
CA THR A 14 20.86 -19.40 -2.17
C THR A 14 19.63 -18.97 -2.97
N PHE A 15 19.69 -17.76 -3.55
CA PHE A 15 18.60 -17.27 -4.39
C PHE A 15 18.51 -18.09 -5.68
N ASN A 16 17.30 -18.51 -6.03
CA ASN A 16 16.98 -19.13 -7.31
C ASN A 16 15.71 -18.46 -7.88
N ALA A 17 15.76 -18.08 -9.15
CA ALA A 17 14.69 -17.30 -9.79
C ALA A 17 13.38 -18.08 -9.95
N GLU A 18 13.44 -19.36 -10.28
CA GLU A 18 12.25 -20.23 -10.40
C GLU A 18 11.61 -20.47 -9.02
N ASP A 19 12.44 -20.67 -8.00
CA ASP A 19 12.00 -20.77 -6.61
C ASP A 19 11.29 -19.50 -6.15
N PHE A 20 11.84 -18.33 -6.49
CA PHE A 20 11.22 -17.04 -6.19
C PHE A 20 9.86 -16.91 -6.88
N GLN A 21 9.78 -17.20 -8.18
CA GLN A 21 8.52 -17.16 -8.93
C GLN A 21 7.48 -18.12 -8.34
N ARG A 22 7.88 -19.35 -7.99
CA ARG A 22 7.00 -20.34 -7.35
C ARG A 22 6.46 -19.85 -6.01
N VAL A 23 7.31 -19.27 -5.16
CA VAL A 23 6.91 -18.71 -3.87
C VAL A 23 6.00 -17.49 -4.06
N PHE A 24 6.27 -16.64 -5.04
CA PHE A 24 5.43 -15.50 -5.36
C PHE A 24 4.04 -15.91 -5.86
N VAL A 25 3.95 -16.89 -6.77
CA VAL A 25 2.65 -17.45 -7.21
C VAL A 25 1.89 -18.04 -6.04
N LYS A 26 2.56 -18.79 -5.16
CA LYS A 26 1.95 -19.30 -3.93
C LYS A 26 1.38 -18.16 -3.08
N PHE A 27 2.14 -17.08 -2.88
CA PHE A 27 1.68 -15.89 -2.15
C PHE A 27 0.42 -15.27 -2.77
N LEU A 28 0.36 -15.12 -4.11
CA LEU A 28 -0.82 -14.59 -4.79
C LEU A 28 -2.06 -15.47 -4.54
N VAL A 29 -1.93 -16.78 -4.71
CA VAL A 29 -3.03 -17.73 -4.56
C VAL A 29 -3.51 -17.81 -3.11
N THR A 30 -2.59 -17.99 -2.15
CA THR A 30 -2.96 -18.14 -0.73
C THR A 30 -3.56 -16.86 -0.16
N SER A 31 -3.12 -15.71 -0.66
CA SER A 31 -3.59 -14.39 -0.20
C SER A 31 -4.76 -13.87 -1.04
N LYS A 32 -5.21 -14.61 -2.06
CA LYS A 32 -6.30 -14.25 -2.99
C LYS A 32 -6.10 -12.86 -3.62
N LEU A 33 -4.86 -12.57 -4.01
CA LEU A 33 -4.52 -11.27 -4.60
C LEU A 33 -4.75 -11.26 -6.12
N PRO A 34 -5.06 -10.09 -6.71
CA PRO A 34 -5.14 -9.95 -8.15
C PRO A 34 -3.82 -10.33 -8.85
N PHE A 35 -3.90 -10.89 -10.06
CA PHE A 35 -2.69 -11.18 -10.85
C PHE A 35 -1.92 -9.91 -11.25
N THR A 36 -2.59 -8.75 -11.25
CA THR A 36 -1.96 -7.45 -11.47
C THR A 36 -1.02 -7.03 -10.34
N THR A 37 -1.01 -7.71 -9.19
CA THR A 37 -0.08 -7.43 -8.08
C THR A 37 1.39 -7.48 -8.51
N CYS A 38 1.76 -8.31 -9.50
CA CYS A 38 3.13 -8.36 -10.01
C CYS A 38 3.59 -7.05 -10.69
N LYS A 39 2.65 -6.20 -11.11
CA LYS A 39 2.92 -4.91 -11.75
C LYS A 39 3.02 -3.75 -10.75
N ASN A 40 2.86 -4.01 -9.45
CA ASN A 40 2.87 -2.97 -8.43
C ASN A 40 4.31 -2.51 -8.14
N ALA A 41 4.67 -1.30 -8.56
CA ALA A 41 6.00 -0.74 -8.35
C ALA A 41 6.40 -0.64 -6.87
N ALA A 42 5.45 -0.37 -5.96
CA ALA A 42 5.73 -0.29 -4.52
C ALA A 42 6.06 -1.67 -3.92
N LEU A 43 5.54 -2.77 -4.50
CA LEU A 43 5.96 -4.12 -4.12
C LEU A 43 7.42 -4.37 -4.52
N GLN A 44 7.82 -3.94 -5.72
CA GLN A 44 9.20 -4.06 -6.19
C GLN A 44 10.15 -3.25 -5.31
N GLU A 45 9.79 -2.00 -4.98
CA GLU A 45 10.53 -1.14 -4.05
C GLU A 45 10.70 -1.80 -2.67
N LEU A 46 9.63 -2.39 -2.12
CA LEU A 46 9.68 -3.12 -0.85
C LEU A 46 10.68 -4.28 -0.92
N LEU A 47 10.65 -5.08 -2.00
CA LEU A 47 11.56 -6.22 -2.18
C LEU A 47 13.01 -5.76 -2.32
N GLU A 48 13.27 -4.67 -3.04
CA GLU A 48 14.60 -4.07 -3.19
C GLU A 48 15.14 -3.58 -1.85
N LEU A 49 14.30 -2.94 -1.04
CA LEU A 49 14.66 -2.52 0.32
C LEU A 49 15.07 -3.71 1.21
N THR A 50 14.47 -4.89 1.02
CA THR A 50 14.87 -6.08 1.79
C THR A 50 16.29 -6.55 1.46
N ARG A 51 16.84 -6.20 0.30
CA ARG A 51 18.20 -6.63 -0.13
C ARG A 51 19.31 -5.94 0.66
N VAL A 52 19.02 -4.75 1.19
CA VAL A 52 19.96 -3.98 2.01
C VAL A 52 19.78 -4.24 3.51
N ALA A 53 18.86 -5.13 3.90
CA ALA A 53 18.68 -5.49 5.30
C ALA A 53 19.91 -6.25 5.83
N PRO A 54 20.47 -5.87 6.99
CA PRO A 54 21.66 -6.52 7.55
C PRO A 54 21.46 -8.02 7.82
N THR A 55 20.26 -8.39 8.27
CA THR A 55 19.88 -9.78 8.53
C THR A 55 18.46 -10.07 8.05
N SER A 56 18.20 -11.34 7.71
CA SER A 56 16.85 -11.80 7.37
C SER A 56 15.84 -11.60 8.51
N SER A 57 16.30 -11.55 9.77
CA SER A 57 15.47 -11.26 10.94
C SER A 57 15.02 -9.81 11.04
N ASP A 58 15.65 -8.88 10.32
CA ASP A 58 15.25 -7.46 10.29
C ASP A 58 14.08 -7.22 9.33
N VAL A 59 13.88 -8.12 8.36
CA VAL A 59 12.79 -8.07 7.39
C VAL A 59 11.52 -8.64 8.04
N LYS A 60 10.89 -7.83 8.89
CA LYS A 60 9.61 -8.17 9.54
C LYS A 60 8.51 -7.24 9.06
N LEU A 61 7.42 -7.84 8.58
CA LEU A 61 6.22 -7.08 8.25
C LEU A 61 5.57 -6.54 9.54
N PRO A 62 5.09 -5.28 9.52
CA PRO A 62 4.33 -4.73 10.64
C PRO A 62 3.03 -5.51 10.88
N SER A 63 2.55 -5.47 12.13
CA SER A 63 1.23 -5.99 12.47
C SER A 63 0.12 -5.21 11.76
N THR A 64 -1.06 -5.81 11.62
CA THR A 64 -2.26 -5.14 11.10
C THR A 64 -2.56 -3.83 11.84
N SER A 65 -2.49 -3.84 13.17
CA SER A 65 -2.68 -2.62 13.99
C SER A 65 -1.67 -1.52 13.67
N THR A 66 -0.40 -1.89 13.42
CA THR A 66 0.64 -0.94 13.06
C THR A 66 0.41 -0.39 11.65
N CYS A 67 0.03 -1.23 10.69
CA CYS A 67 -0.34 -0.80 9.35
C CYS A 67 -1.50 0.19 9.38
N THR A 68 -2.61 -0.17 10.05
CA THR A 68 -3.80 0.69 10.17
C THR A 68 -3.43 2.05 10.74
N ARG A 69 -2.75 2.08 11.90
CA ARG A 69 -2.33 3.33 12.53
C ARG A 69 -1.44 4.19 11.63
N LYS A 70 -0.51 3.58 10.88
CA LYS A 70 0.37 4.31 9.97
C LYS A 70 -0.38 4.85 8.74
N ILE A 71 -1.34 4.09 8.21
CA ILE A 71 -2.18 4.52 7.09
C ILE A 71 -3.09 5.66 7.53
N GLU A 72 -3.75 5.55 8.68
CA GLU A 72 -4.57 6.60 9.27
C GLU A 72 -3.75 7.88 9.49
N ALA A 73 -2.56 7.78 10.09
CA ALA A 73 -1.69 8.94 10.29
C ALA A 73 -1.29 9.62 8.96
N LYS A 74 -1.03 8.82 7.89
CA LYS A 74 -0.76 9.38 6.55
C LYS A 74 -2.00 10.08 5.98
N TYR A 75 -3.18 9.49 6.14
CA TYR A 75 -4.44 10.08 5.72
C TYR A 75 -4.71 11.40 6.45
N GLU A 76 -4.59 11.45 7.78
CA GLU A 76 -4.81 12.65 8.57
C GLU A 76 -3.87 13.78 8.15
N LYS A 77 -2.58 13.47 7.94
CA LYS A 77 -1.60 14.42 7.41
C LYS A 77 -1.99 14.95 6.03
N ALA A 78 -2.36 14.06 5.09
CA ALA A 78 -2.77 14.44 3.74
C ALA A 78 -4.05 15.30 3.76
N ARG A 79 -5.01 14.96 4.63
CA ARG A 79 -6.24 15.71 4.81
C ARG A 79 -5.95 17.13 5.33
N ASP A 80 -5.06 17.27 6.30
CA ASP A 80 -4.74 18.57 6.85
C ASP A 80 -3.95 19.43 5.86
N GLN A 81 -3.06 18.83 5.05
CA GLN A 81 -2.42 19.48 3.92
C GLN A 81 -3.44 19.94 2.87
N LEU A 82 -4.43 19.10 2.54
CA LEU A 82 -5.51 19.45 1.62
C LEU A 82 -6.32 20.63 2.13
N LYS A 83 -6.69 20.66 3.42
CA LYS A 83 -7.41 21.80 4.02
C LYS A 83 -6.63 23.10 3.84
N VAL A 84 -5.34 23.09 4.15
CA VAL A 84 -4.47 24.28 4.00
C VAL A 84 -4.36 24.69 2.53
N LEU A 85 -4.30 23.74 1.60
CA LEU A 85 -4.29 24.03 0.17
C LEU A 85 -5.61 24.66 -0.29
N LEU A 86 -6.75 24.06 0.07
CA LEU A 86 -8.08 24.53 -0.34
C LEU A 86 -8.46 25.89 0.27
N GLN A 87 -7.86 26.27 1.41
CA GLN A 87 -8.01 27.63 1.96
C GLN A 87 -7.34 28.71 1.10
N LYS A 88 -6.37 28.33 0.25
CA LYS A 88 -5.60 29.25 -0.59
C LYS A 88 -6.15 29.38 -2.00
N VAL A 89 -7.01 28.45 -2.44
CA VAL A 89 -7.60 28.51 -3.78
C VAL A 89 -8.80 29.46 -3.80
N PRO A 90 -9.03 30.23 -4.88
CA PRO A 90 -10.12 31.22 -4.91
C PRO A 90 -11.52 30.62 -4.82
N ALA A 91 -11.68 29.43 -5.40
CA ALA A 91 -12.96 28.75 -5.50
C ALA A 91 -12.73 27.24 -5.57
N VAL A 92 -13.72 26.51 -5.05
CA VAL A 92 -13.78 25.05 -5.13
C VAL A 92 -15.16 24.64 -5.66
N SER A 93 -15.19 23.54 -6.40
CA SER A 93 -16.42 22.85 -6.78
C SER A 93 -16.40 21.43 -6.25
N CYS A 94 -17.54 20.91 -5.81
CA CYS A 94 -17.65 19.56 -5.28
C CYS A 94 -18.60 18.73 -6.14
N THR A 95 -18.20 17.50 -6.49
CA THR A 95 -19.12 16.50 -7.01
C THR A 95 -19.39 15.44 -5.94
N LEU A 96 -20.63 14.94 -5.94
CA LEU A 96 -21.13 13.95 -5.01
C LEU A 96 -21.58 12.74 -5.83
N ASP A 97 -20.93 11.60 -5.63
CA ASP A 97 -21.30 10.34 -6.27
C ASP A 97 -21.80 9.37 -5.19
N GLY A 98 -23.07 8.98 -5.29
CA GLY A 98 -23.74 8.16 -4.30
C GLY A 98 -24.16 6.82 -4.91
N TRP A 99 -23.80 5.71 -4.26
CA TRP A 99 -24.22 4.38 -4.69
C TRP A 99 -24.56 3.47 -3.51
N THR A 100 -25.38 2.46 -3.76
CA THR A 100 -25.66 1.39 -2.79
C THR A 100 -24.99 0.11 -3.29
N SER A 101 -24.17 -0.53 -2.45
CA SER A 101 -23.52 -1.79 -2.82
C SER A 101 -24.52 -2.94 -2.92
N PRO A 102 -24.17 -4.04 -3.59
CA PRO A 102 -24.96 -5.28 -3.58
C PRO A 102 -25.24 -5.85 -2.18
N PHE A 103 -24.50 -5.40 -1.16
CA PHE A 103 -24.68 -5.76 0.25
C PHE A 103 -25.55 -4.74 1.01
N ASN A 104 -26.32 -3.92 0.29
CA ASN A 104 -27.20 -2.89 0.83
C ASN A 104 -26.49 -1.84 1.70
N GLN A 105 -25.23 -1.54 1.40
CA GLN A 105 -24.47 -0.49 2.08
C GLN A 105 -24.43 0.75 1.21
N ALA A 106 -24.86 1.88 1.75
CA ALA A 106 -24.84 3.16 1.03
C ALA A 106 -23.48 3.85 1.18
N PHE A 107 -22.96 4.33 0.06
CA PHE A 107 -21.72 5.07 -0.06
C PHE A 107 -21.97 6.44 -0.69
N LEU A 108 -21.21 7.43 -0.24
CA LEU A 108 -21.16 8.77 -0.81
C LEU A 108 -19.70 9.19 -0.97
N ALA A 109 -19.21 9.24 -2.20
CA ALA A 109 -17.93 9.83 -2.56
C ALA A 109 -18.10 11.34 -2.77
N VAL A 110 -17.14 12.10 -2.24
CA VAL A 110 -17.05 13.55 -2.40
C VAL A 110 -15.72 13.89 -3.07
N THR A 111 -15.78 14.39 -4.30
CA THR A 111 -14.59 14.84 -5.05
C THR A 111 -14.57 16.35 -5.10
N VAL A 112 -13.45 16.94 -4.66
CA VAL A 112 -13.23 18.39 -4.68
C VAL A 112 -12.40 18.74 -5.89
N HIS A 113 -12.81 19.78 -6.62
CA HIS A 113 -12.16 20.30 -7.82
C HIS A 113 -11.79 21.76 -7.60
N TRP A 114 -10.64 22.16 -8.12
CA TRP A 114 -10.19 23.55 -8.14
C TRP A 114 -9.30 23.80 -9.35
N ILE A 115 -9.12 25.06 -9.72
CA ILE A 115 -8.20 25.46 -10.79
C ILE A 115 -6.89 25.90 -10.14
N ASP A 116 -5.76 25.33 -10.57
CA ASP A 116 -4.44 25.80 -10.15
C ASP A 116 -4.19 27.20 -10.73
N GLN A 117 -3.83 28.16 -9.88
CA GLN A 117 -3.69 29.56 -10.31
C GLN A 117 -2.48 29.81 -11.21
N HIS A 118 -1.45 28.96 -11.13
CA HIS A 118 -0.21 29.13 -11.88
C HIS A 118 -0.25 28.39 -13.21
N THR A 119 -0.76 27.16 -13.21
CA THR A 119 -0.82 26.32 -14.42
C THR A 119 -2.14 26.42 -15.17
N TRP A 120 -3.19 26.96 -14.52
CA TRP A 120 -4.56 26.99 -15.04
C TRP A 120 -5.14 25.58 -15.30
N GLU A 121 -4.58 24.56 -14.66
CA GLU A 121 -5.04 23.19 -14.79
C GLU A 121 -6.14 22.88 -13.78
N LEU A 122 -7.17 22.14 -14.23
CA LEU A 122 -8.14 21.54 -13.32
C LEU A 122 -7.45 20.48 -12.47
N LYS A 123 -7.56 20.63 -11.15
CA LYS A 123 -7.12 19.64 -10.17
C LYS A 123 -8.35 19.07 -9.50
N GLU A 124 -8.30 17.77 -9.23
CA GLU A 124 -9.34 17.06 -8.50
C GLU A 124 -8.72 16.14 -7.45
N LEU A 125 -9.45 15.92 -6.36
CA LEU A 125 -9.07 14.95 -5.34
C LEU A 125 -10.31 14.36 -4.69
N LEU A 126 -10.35 13.03 -4.61
CA LEU A 126 -11.33 12.32 -3.79
C LEU A 126 -11.07 12.61 -2.31
N SER A 127 -11.92 13.42 -1.71
CA SER A 127 -11.73 13.91 -0.35
C SER A 127 -12.15 12.87 0.70
N LYS A 128 -13.25 12.17 0.44
CA LYS A 128 -13.83 11.21 1.38
C LYS A 128 -14.81 10.29 0.66
N ILE A 129 -14.85 9.03 1.11
CA ILE A 129 -15.97 8.13 0.89
C ILE A 129 -16.65 7.93 2.24
N HIS A 130 -17.91 8.36 2.36
CA HIS A 130 -18.72 8.11 3.54
C HIS A 130 -19.50 6.81 3.34
N ARG A 131 -19.43 5.89 4.30
CA ARG A 131 -20.26 4.68 4.37
C ARG A 131 -21.31 4.89 5.47
N ARG A 132 -22.59 4.68 5.14
CA ARG A 132 -23.67 4.55 6.14
C ARG A 132 -23.83 3.11 6.61
#